data_AF-A0A3A0DL46-F1
#
_entry.id   AF-A0A3A0DL46-F1
#
_cell.length_a   1.000
_cell.length_b   1.000
_cell.length_c   1.000
_cell.angle_alpha   90.00
_cell.angle_beta   90.00
_cell.angle_gamma   90.00
#
_symmetry.space_group_name_H-M   'P 1'
#
loop_
_entity.id
_entity.type
_entity.pdbx_description
1 polymer ?
#
loop_
_entity_poly.entity_id
_entity_poly.type
_entity_poly.pdbx_seq_one_letter_code
_entity_poly.pdbx_strand_id
1 'polypeptide(L)'
;MNGLGRRRSSVEESNEESSAMRRTCLGCAGIAIGMLAAALDGSALARDFVLTIGGGYSPLGNQASIERNANFFRELVAERLPEARHDILFSDGNSPGRDVQYRAAPGSIPRSWRLLAQVFQQEKNWGMRYRSHAVPGVRGAATLENLSAWFKDVAQAAAAGDRVLIYATAHGGGSTNKSDPQDTTLYLWNSQKLSAKDFEGYLSTLKPGVNVVLVMTQCHAGGFASAALDGPPMEMATLDGGGLRCGFFSTSFDRPAAGCTPDVDGDNEHEYSSYFWAALRGRGRDGEPLPPVDYDGDGRTSLAEAHTFAVIHAQSIDIPLRTSEAYLKRIAPFGASSLVGPFSIHMPYERIRERADAGQLAALDNLSAELQLASVDRGREVLEVAARAIESRDQCDAQLKALAPQYERACKSIRAALVNRWPELANPWSAEVAELVADEGEVIADAIEAHRDFADLRTLQTERKRLADERWTHDRRYAKSQRLLRLLEDVAIAGNLQTGGSSEHWQRYVQLVALENQSLLPTMSNPAAAEIR
;
A
#
# COMPACT_ATOMS: atom_id res chain seq x y z
N MET A 1 25.83 6.25 -90.94
CA MET A 1 24.78 5.25 -91.21
C MET A 1 23.45 5.85 -90.75
N ASN A 2 22.58 6.13 -91.74
CA ASN A 2 21.12 6.38 -91.77
C ASN A 2 20.40 6.69 -90.45
N GLY A 3 19.53 7.70 -90.29
CA GLY A 3 18.89 8.64 -91.21
C GLY A 3 17.62 9.21 -90.54
N LEU A 4 17.41 10.52 -90.72
CA LEU A 4 16.16 11.31 -90.88
C LEU A 4 14.81 10.53 -90.80
N GLY A 5 13.68 11.05 -90.33
CA GLY A 5 13.26 12.40 -89.96
C GLY A 5 11.70 12.51 -89.81
N ARG A 6 11.27 13.62 -89.20
CA ARG A 6 10.02 14.42 -89.33
C ARG A 6 8.66 13.86 -89.85
N ARG A 7 7.64 14.15 -89.01
CA ARG A 7 6.34 14.90 -89.24
C ARG A 7 5.17 14.34 -90.07
N ARG A 8 3.97 14.51 -89.45
CA ARG A 8 2.64 14.93 -89.97
C ARG A 8 1.91 13.94 -90.90
N SER A 9 0.58 13.86 -91.07
CA SER A 9 -0.66 14.37 -90.45
C SER A 9 -1.79 13.98 -91.43
N SER A 10 -3.00 13.61 -90.97
CA SER A 10 -4.34 13.72 -91.64
C SER A 10 -5.20 12.51 -91.26
N VAL A 11 -6.34 12.61 -90.55
CA VAL A 11 -7.67 13.22 -90.88
C VAL A 11 -8.53 12.27 -91.74
N GLU A 12 -9.85 12.33 -91.48
CA GLU A 12 -11.04 11.69 -92.10
C GLU A 12 -11.61 10.51 -91.29
N GLU A 13 -12.61 10.70 -90.43
CA GLU A 13 -14.05 11.02 -90.66
C GLU A 13 -14.79 10.01 -91.55
N SER A 14 -15.72 9.26 -90.95
CA SER A 14 -17.10 9.15 -91.47
C SER A 14 -18.03 8.62 -90.37
N ASN A 15 -19.07 9.41 -90.14
CA ASN A 15 -20.24 9.17 -89.31
C ASN A 15 -21.32 8.41 -90.13
N GLU A 16 -22.42 8.14 -89.43
CA GLU A 16 -23.79 7.84 -89.91
C GLU A 16 -24.12 6.36 -90.20
N GLU A 17 -25.27 5.82 -89.81
CA GLU A 17 -26.33 6.20 -88.86
C GLU A 17 -27.33 5.02 -88.83
N SER A 18 -28.05 4.92 -87.71
CA SER A 18 -29.50 4.61 -87.64
C SER A 18 -30.01 3.24 -87.15
N SER A 19 -30.88 3.39 -86.14
CA SER A 19 -32.11 2.66 -85.83
C SER A 19 -31.99 1.31 -85.10
N ALA A 20 -32.06 1.26 -83.77
CA ALA A 20 -33.23 1.44 -82.88
C ALA A 20 -34.15 0.20 -82.74
N MET A 21 -34.00 -0.53 -81.63
CA MET A 21 -35.11 -1.02 -80.78
C MET A 21 -34.54 -1.55 -79.45
N ARG A 22 -34.65 -0.77 -78.36
CA ARG A 22 -35.61 -0.98 -77.25
C ARG A 22 -35.48 -2.37 -76.64
N ARG A 23 -34.80 -2.55 -75.50
CA ARG A 23 -35.30 -2.53 -74.10
C ARG A 23 -34.39 -3.53 -73.34
N THR A 24 -33.91 -3.40 -72.10
CA THR A 24 -34.10 -2.49 -70.98
C THR A 24 -32.99 -2.82 -69.97
N CYS A 25 -32.44 -1.79 -69.33
CA CYS A 25 -31.75 -1.73 -68.02
C CYS A 25 -30.46 -2.51 -67.73
N LEU A 26 -29.42 -1.68 -67.53
CA LEU A 26 -28.41 -1.67 -66.44
C LEU A 26 -27.64 -2.98 -66.23
N GLY A 27 -26.33 -3.08 -66.52
CA GLY A 27 -25.27 -2.14 -66.13
C GLY A 27 -24.93 -2.38 -64.65
N CYS A 28 -23.70 -2.45 -64.18
CA CYS A 28 -22.36 -2.32 -64.72
C CYS A 28 -21.42 -2.72 -63.56
N ALA A 29 -20.16 -3.03 -63.89
CA ALA A 29 -19.00 -3.06 -63.00
C ALA A 29 -19.01 -4.17 -61.92
N GLY A 30 -18.09 -5.14 -61.95
CA GLY A 30 -16.65 -4.93 -62.01
C GLY A 30 -16.13 -4.90 -60.57
N ILE A 31 -15.69 -6.05 -60.05
CA ILE A 31 -14.97 -6.12 -58.78
C ILE A 31 -13.66 -6.85 -59.03
N ALA A 32 -12.59 -6.07 -58.94
CA ALA A 32 -11.22 -6.55 -58.78
C ALA A 32 -11.12 -7.27 -57.43
N ILE A 33 -10.76 -8.55 -57.47
CA ILE A 33 -10.43 -9.32 -56.27
C ILE A 33 -9.01 -8.93 -55.86
N GLY A 34 -8.89 -7.87 -55.07
CA GLY A 34 -7.74 -7.63 -54.22
C GLY A 34 -7.88 -8.49 -52.97
N MET A 35 -7.00 -9.46 -52.78
CA MET A 35 -6.85 -10.17 -51.49
C MET A 35 -6.34 -9.18 -50.45
N LEU A 36 -7.28 -8.50 -49.78
CA LEU A 36 -7.04 -7.85 -48.51
C LEU A 36 -6.94 -8.98 -47.47
N ALA A 37 -5.72 -9.40 -47.16
CA ALA A 37 -5.46 -10.16 -45.95
C ALA A 37 -5.83 -9.23 -44.79
N ALA A 38 -7.04 -9.39 -44.25
CA ALA A 38 -7.41 -8.83 -42.97
C ALA A 38 -6.45 -9.45 -41.95
N ALA A 39 -5.43 -8.69 -41.57
CA ALA A 39 -4.81 -8.83 -40.27
C ALA A 39 -5.96 -8.61 -39.28
N LEU A 40 -6.57 -9.72 -38.85
CA LEU A 40 -7.25 -9.78 -37.58
C LEU A 40 -6.14 -9.55 -36.55
N ASP A 41 -5.83 -8.27 -36.29
CA ASP A 41 -5.22 -7.88 -35.03
C ASP A 41 -6.22 -8.30 -33.97
N GLY A 42 -6.05 -9.53 -33.49
CA GLY A 42 -6.61 -9.94 -32.23
C GLY A 42 -5.97 -9.03 -31.20
N SER A 43 -6.61 -7.90 -30.91
CA SER A 43 -6.42 -7.20 -29.65
C SER A 43 -6.80 -8.20 -28.55
N ALA A 44 -5.85 -9.05 -28.18
CA ALA A 44 -5.93 -9.82 -26.97
C ALA A 44 -6.16 -8.78 -25.86
N LEU A 45 -7.27 -8.91 -25.15
CA LEU A 45 -7.56 -8.07 -24.00
C LEU A 45 -6.34 -8.09 -23.08
N ALA A 46 -5.84 -6.92 -22.71
CA ALA A 46 -4.75 -6.79 -21.76
C ALA A 46 -5.08 -7.59 -20.49
N ARG A 47 -4.20 -8.52 -20.10
CA ARG A 47 -4.43 -9.43 -18.97
C ARG A 47 -3.83 -8.85 -17.70
N ASP A 48 -4.47 -9.18 -16.58
CA ASP A 48 -3.99 -8.88 -15.25
C ASP A 48 -3.37 -10.13 -14.61
N PHE A 49 -2.11 -10.00 -14.19
CA PHE A 49 -1.40 -10.96 -13.37
C PHE A 49 -1.28 -10.37 -11.96
N VAL A 50 -1.99 -10.96 -11.00
CA VAL A 50 -2.05 -10.47 -9.63
C VAL A 50 -1.30 -11.41 -8.71
N LEU A 51 -0.38 -10.87 -7.91
CA LEU A 51 0.30 -11.58 -6.84
C LEU A 51 -0.05 -10.96 -5.50
N THR A 52 -0.50 -11.78 -4.55
CA THR A 52 -0.50 -11.42 -3.13
C THR A 52 0.64 -12.14 -2.42
N ILE A 53 1.56 -11.36 -1.84
CA ILE A 53 2.60 -11.86 -0.94
C ILE A 53 2.13 -11.54 0.48
N GLY A 54 1.69 -12.56 1.21
CA GLY A 54 1.09 -12.40 2.52
C GLY A 54 1.78 -13.20 3.61
N GLY A 55 1.68 -12.70 4.83
CA GLY A 55 2.01 -13.43 6.04
C GLY A 55 3.30 -12.99 6.72
N GLY A 56 3.58 -13.63 7.84
CA GLY A 56 4.72 -13.33 8.70
C GLY A 56 5.99 -14.12 8.37
N TYR A 57 7.07 -13.80 9.08
CA TYR A 57 8.33 -14.56 8.99
C TYR A 57 8.32 -15.90 9.74
N SER A 58 7.33 -16.10 10.62
CA SER A 58 7.14 -17.28 11.46
C SER A 58 5.73 -17.25 12.09
N PRO A 59 5.27 -18.31 12.77
CA PRO A 59 4.01 -18.26 13.53
C PRO A 59 3.93 -17.09 14.52
N LEU A 60 5.05 -16.69 15.13
CA LEU A 60 5.11 -15.58 16.08
C LEU A 60 4.98 -14.20 15.42
N GLY A 61 5.16 -14.15 14.10
CA GLY A 61 5.19 -12.93 13.30
C GLY A 61 4.11 -12.88 12.22
N ASN A 62 3.15 -13.79 12.19
CA ASN A 62 2.09 -13.81 11.19
C ASN A 62 0.75 -13.55 11.86
N GLN A 63 0.39 -12.28 11.99
CA GLN A 63 -0.79 -11.88 12.75
C GLN A 63 -2.08 -12.00 11.94
N ALA A 64 -3.20 -12.21 12.63
CA ALA A 64 -4.52 -12.29 12.01
C ALA A 64 -4.92 -11.05 11.19
N SER A 65 -4.39 -9.86 11.50
CA SER A 65 -4.58 -8.66 10.66
C SER A 65 -4.03 -8.84 9.24
N ILE A 66 -2.87 -9.49 9.09
CA ILE A 66 -2.21 -9.76 7.81
C ILE A 66 -3.04 -10.75 6.98
N GLU A 67 -3.57 -11.78 7.63
CA GLU A 67 -4.50 -12.72 7.00
C GLU A 67 -5.79 -12.03 6.54
N ARG A 68 -6.38 -11.17 7.38
CA ARG A 68 -7.57 -10.37 7.04
C ARG A 68 -7.30 -9.46 5.84
N ASN A 69 -6.11 -8.84 5.76
CA ASN A 69 -5.69 -8.03 4.62
C ASN A 69 -5.65 -8.84 3.31
N ALA A 70 -5.01 -10.02 3.34
CA ALA A 70 -4.92 -10.90 2.17
C ALA A 70 -6.30 -11.39 1.70
N ASN A 71 -7.17 -11.75 2.65
CA ASN A 71 -8.56 -12.14 2.35
C ASN A 71 -9.36 -10.99 1.71
N PHE A 72 -9.25 -9.78 2.28
CA PHE A 72 -9.96 -8.60 1.76
C PHE A 72 -9.54 -8.26 0.33
N PHE A 73 -8.23 -8.30 0.04
CA PHE A 73 -7.75 -8.06 -1.32
C PHE A 73 -8.14 -9.18 -2.29
N ARG A 74 -8.13 -10.46 -1.86
CA ARG A 74 -8.66 -11.56 -2.69
C ARG A 74 -10.11 -11.33 -3.08
N GLU A 75 -10.96 -10.94 -2.13
CA GLU A 75 -12.36 -10.64 -2.43
C GLU A 75 -12.49 -9.48 -3.42
N LEU A 76 -11.71 -8.42 -3.25
CA LEU A 76 -11.67 -7.31 -4.20
C LEU A 76 -11.28 -7.79 -5.61
N VAL A 77 -10.23 -8.60 -5.74
CA VAL A 77 -9.78 -9.12 -7.04
C VAL A 77 -10.86 -10.00 -7.66
N ALA A 78 -11.47 -10.91 -6.91
CA ALA A 78 -12.57 -11.74 -7.40
C ALA A 78 -13.79 -10.93 -7.88
N GLU A 79 -14.09 -9.81 -7.21
CA GLU A 79 -15.22 -8.94 -7.54
C GLU A 79 -14.95 -7.99 -8.71
N ARG A 80 -13.74 -7.44 -8.78
CA ARG A 80 -13.39 -6.33 -9.69
C ARG A 80 -12.52 -6.75 -10.87
N LEU A 81 -11.82 -7.87 -10.75
CA LEU A 81 -10.89 -8.43 -11.73
C LEU A 81 -11.12 -9.95 -11.90
N PRO A 82 -12.34 -10.41 -12.23
CA PRO A 82 -12.66 -11.85 -12.24
C PRO A 82 -11.85 -12.67 -13.25
N GLU A 83 -11.37 -12.03 -14.32
CA GLU A 83 -10.55 -12.67 -15.36
C GLU A 83 -9.04 -12.63 -15.05
N ALA A 84 -8.62 -11.98 -13.95
CA ALA A 84 -7.22 -11.89 -13.59
C ALA A 84 -6.68 -13.23 -13.09
N ARG A 85 -5.43 -13.54 -13.46
CA ARG A 85 -4.68 -14.63 -12.82
C ARG A 85 -4.24 -14.15 -11.44
N HIS A 86 -4.96 -14.52 -10.40
CA HIS A 86 -4.62 -14.19 -9.01
C HIS A 86 -3.94 -15.36 -8.30
N ASP A 87 -2.64 -15.21 -8.05
CA ASP A 87 -1.85 -16.15 -7.27
C ASP A 87 -1.59 -15.56 -5.86
N ILE A 88 -1.74 -16.39 -4.83
CA ILE A 88 -1.48 -16.00 -3.44
C ILE A 88 -0.34 -16.86 -2.89
N LEU A 89 0.75 -16.22 -2.47
CA LEU A 89 1.80 -16.82 -1.66
C LEU A 89 1.61 -16.35 -0.22
N PHE A 90 1.23 -17.26 0.68
CA PHE A 90 0.87 -16.90 2.05
C PHE A 90 1.55 -17.82 3.05
N SER A 91 2.27 -17.24 4.03
CA SER A 91 2.78 -17.96 5.21
C SER A 91 3.40 -19.33 4.88
N ASP A 92 2.99 -20.42 5.55
CA ASP A 92 3.43 -21.81 5.29
C ASP A 92 2.70 -22.51 4.13
N GLY A 93 1.85 -21.79 3.38
CA GLY A 93 1.13 -22.31 2.22
C GLY A 93 0.09 -23.34 2.61
N ASN A 94 0.03 -24.48 1.93
CA ASN A 94 -0.98 -25.51 2.21
C ASN A 94 -0.65 -26.41 3.43
N SER A 95 0.34 -26.04 4.24
CA SER A 95 0.68 -26.76 5.46
C SER A 95 -0.41 -26.57 6.52
N PRO A 96 -0.88 -27.63 7.21
CA PRO A 96 -1.89 -27.50 8.28
C PRO A 96 -1.28 -26.98 9.59
N GLY A 97 -0.12 -26.31 9.52
CA GLY A 97 0.61 -25.79 10.65
C GLY A 97 -0.16 -24.69 11.37
N ARG A 98 0.24 -24.42 12.62
CA ARG A 98 -0.26 -23.27 13.38
C ARG A 98 0.59 -22.07 12.99
N ASP A 99 0.17 -21.38 11.95
CA ASP A 99 0.96 -20.34 11.31
C ASP A 99 0.40 -18.93 11.56
N VAL A 100 -0.86 -18.76 11.99
CA VAL A 100 -1.46 -17.46 12.31
C VAL A 100 -1.54 -17.23 13.81
N GLN A 101 -0.99 -16.12 14.29
CA GLN A 101 -1.12 -15.59 15.64
C GLN A 101 -2.35 -14.69 15.77
N TYR A 102 -3.19 -14.95 16.78
CA TYR A 102 -4.34 -14.11 17.11
C TYR A 102 -4.50 -13.95 18.62
N ARG A 103 -5.11 -12.85 19.05
CA ARG A 103 -5.43 -12.64 20.47
C ARG A 103 -6.67 -13.45 20.85
N ALA A 104 -6.60 -14.16 21.96
CA ALA A 104 -7.73 -14.83 22.56
C ALA A 104 -8.82 -13.81 22.95
N ALA A 105 -10.09 -14.20 22.81
CA ALA A 105 -11.22 -13.31 23.12
C ALA A 105 -11.13 -12.75 24.55
N PRO A 106 -11.59 -11.51 24.81
CA PRO A 106 -11.67 -10.96 26.15
C PRO A 106 -12.38 -11.93 27.11
N GLY A 107 -11.84 -12.11 28.32
CA GLY A 107 -12.40 -13.01 29.33
C GLY A 107 -12.11 -14.50 29.14
N SER A 108 -11.52 -14.92 28.01
CA SER A 108 -11.14 -16.33 27.78
C SER A 108 -9.95 -16.81 28.62
N ILE A 109 -9.27 -15.90 29.32
CA ILE A 109 -8.12 -16.21 30.17
C ILE A 109 -8.54 -16.02 31.63
N PRO A 110 -8.40 -17.06 32.47
CA PRO A 110 -8.83 -17.02 33.87
C PRO A 110 -8.24 -15.83 34.64
N ARG A 111 -8.98 -15.35 35.64
CA ARG A 111 -8.59 -14.20 36.50
C ARG A 111 -7.24 -14.45 37.17
N SER A 112 -7.02 -15.66 37.68
CA SER A 112 -5.76 -16.09 38.29
C SER A 112 -4.55 -15.89 37.36
N TRP A 113 -4.63 -16.41 36.14
CA TRP A 113 -3.58 -16.27 35.13
C TRP A 113 -3.33 -14.82 34.71
N ARG A 114 -4.38 -13.99 34.64
CA ARG A 114 -4.25 -12.54 34.38
C ARG A 114 -3.44 -11.83 35.45
N LEU A 115 -3.82 -12.04 36.71
CA LEU A 115 -3.16 -11.41 37.85
C LEU A 115 -1.73 -11.93 38.05
N LEU A 116 -1.50 -13.23 37.87
CA LEU A 116 -0.17 -13.83 37.91
C LEU A 116 0.72 -13.26 36.81
N ALA A 117 0.26 -13.23 35.55
CA ALA A 117 1.04 -12.63 34.46
C ALA A 117 1.41 -11.17 34.76
N GLN A 118 0.48 -10.38 35.31
CA GLN A 118 0.74 -9.00 35.70
C GLN A 118 1.79 -8.88 36.81
N VAL A 119 1.60 -9.59 37.93
CA VAL A 119 2.48 -9.53 39.11
C VAL A 119 3.89 -10.06 38.78
N PHE A 120 3.99 -11.11 37.97
CA PHE A 120 5.26 -11.67 37.52
C PHE A 120 5.85 -10.93 36.32
N GLN A 121 5.17 -9.91 35.79
CA GLN A 121 5.56 -9.13 34.62
C GLN A 121 5.81 -10.00 33.37
N GLN A 122 4.97 -11.03 33.19
CA GLN A 122 4.95 -11.96 32.07
C GLN A 122 3.74 -11.74 31.16
N GLU A 123 3.29 -10.48 31.03
CA GLU A 123 2.17 -10.08 30.18
C GLU A 123 2.52 -10.03 28.68
N LYS A 124 3.71 -10.46 28.28
CA LYS A 124 4.07 -10.56 26.86
C LYS A 124 3.50 -11.86 26.29
N ASN A 125 2.71 -11.76 25.23
CA ASN A 125 2.14 -12.88 24.49
C ASN A 125 1.21 -13.85 25.26
N TRP A 126 0.95 -13.66 26.56
CA TRP A 126 0.09 -14.54 27.38
C TRP A 126 -1.33 -14.76 26.81
N GLY A 127 -1.86 -13.78 26.08
CA GLY A 127 -3.17 -13.90 25.42
C GLY A 127 -3.10 -14.31 23.95
N MET A 128 -1.94 -14.73 23.44
CA MET A 128 -1.79 -15.15 22.05
C MET A 128 -2.16 -16.62 21.87
N ARG A 129 -2.90 -16.91 20.81
CA ARG A 129 -3.22 -18.25 20.34
C ARG A 129 -2.77 -18.40 18.89
N TYR A 130 -2.71 -19.65 18.43
CA TYR A 130 -2.25 -19.97 17.10
C TYR A 130 -3.21 -20.94 16.41
N ARG A 131 -3.47 -20.71 15.14
CA ARG A 131 -4.25 -21.59 14.26
C ARG A 131 -3.65 -21.61 12.86
N SER A 132 -4.09 -22.53 12.03
CA SER A 132 -3.79 -22.47 10.60
C SER A 132 -4.53 -21.30 9.95
N HIS A 133 -3.94 -20.74 8.90
CA HIS A 133 -4.55 -19.69 8.12
C HIS A 133 -5.81 -20.19 7.39
N ALA A 134 -6.72 -19.27 7.13
CA ALA A 134 -7.98 -19.47 6.45
C ALA A 134 -8.02 -18.72 5.10
N VAL A 135 -6.87 -18.47 4.48
CA VAL A 135 -6.78 -17.94 3.12
C VAL A 135 -7.01 -19.08 2.11
N PRO A 136 -8.18 -19.16 1.43
CA PRO A 136 -8.41 -20.15 0.37
C PRO A 136 -7.50 -19.94 -0.85
N GLY A 137 -7.21 -21.04 -1.54
CA GLY A 137 -6.59 -21.02 -2.87
C GLY A 137 -5.14 -20.57 -2.88
N VAL A 138 -4.40 -20.69 -1.77
CA VAL A 138 -2.97 -20.35 -1.75
C VAL A 138 -2.19 -21.24 -2.72
N ARG A 139 -1.41 -20.60 -3.59
CA ARG A 139 -0.53 -21.27 -4.54
C ARG A 139 0.64 -21.96 -3.84
N GLY A 140 1.12 -21.37 -2.74
CA GLY A 140 2.21 -21.92 -1.95
C GLY A 140 2.60 -21.02 -0.78
N ALA A 141 3.63 -21.44 -0.04
CA ALA A 141 4.22 -20.67 1.03
C ALA A 141 4.85 -19.38 0.50
N ALA A 142 4.85 -18.32 1.31
CA ALA A 142 5.52 -17.05 1.00
C ALA A 142 7.05 -17.18 1.15
N THR A 143 7.70 -17.89 0.24
CA THR A 143 9.15 -18.16 0.24
C THR A 143 9.82 -17.60 -1.01
N LEU A 144 11.14 -17.39 -0.96
CA LEU A 144 11.95 -16.96 -2.11
C LEU A 144 11.83 -17.94 -3.28
N GLU A 145 11.77 -19.24 -2.99
CA GLU A 145 11.62 -20.29 -4.00
C GLU A 145 10.30 -20.14 -4.78
N ASN A 146 9.17 -20.04 -4.06
CA ASN A 146 7.86 -19.89 -4.69
C ASN A 146 7.71 -18.53 -5.39
N LEU A 147 8.31 -17.48 -4.84
CA LEU A 147 8.33 -16.16 -5.46
C LEU A 147 9.12 -16.17 -6.78
N SER A 148 10.30 -16.79 -6.77
CA SER A 148 11.14 -16.96 -7.95
C SER A 148 10.42 -17.76 -9.04
N ALA A 149 9.75 -18.85 -8.65
CA ALA A 149 8.93 -19.66 -9.56
C ALA A 149 7.76 -18.85 -10.16
N TRP A 150 7.09 -18.04 -9.34
CA TRP A 150 6.01 -17.17 -9.81
C TRP A 150 6.50 -16.16 -10.85
N PHE A 151 7.61 -15.46 -10.58
CA PHE A 151 8.18 -14.50 -11.52
C PHE A 151 8.62 -15.16 -12.83
N LYS A 152 9.21 -16.36 -12.76
CA LYS A 152 9.57 -17.14 -13.95
C LYS A 152 8.36 -17.44 -14.82
N ASP A 153 7.25 -17.86 -14.22
CA ASP A 153 6.02 -18.14 -14.96
C ASP A 153 5.42 -16.89 -15.60
N VAL A 154 5.38 -15.78 -14.86
CA VAL A 154 4.80 -14.52 -15.35
C VAL A 154 5.68 -13.88 -16.42
N ALA A 155 7.01 -13.93 -16.28
CA ALA A 155 7.93 -13.48 -17.33
C ALA A 155 7.73 -14.24 -18.65
N GLN A 156 7.36 -15.52 -18.59
CA GLN A 156 7.03 -16.30 -19.78
C GLN A 156 5.65 -15.96 -20.34
N ALA A 157 4.65 -15.79 -19.47
CA ALA A 157 3.25 -15.65 -19.85
C ALA A 157 2.86 -14.22 -20.25
N ALA A 158 3.31 -13.19 -19.52
CA ALA A 158 2.96 -11.80 -19.75
C ALA A 158 3.56 -11.26 -21.05
N ALA A 159 2.87 -10.33 -21.69
CA ALA A 159 3.24 -9.67 -22.93
C ALA A 159 2.98 -8.16 -22.86
N ALA A 160 3.46 -7.41 -23.85
CA ALA A 160 3.23 -5.98 -23.91
C ALA A 160 1.74 -5.64 -23.83
N GLY A 161 1.38 -4.65 -23.00
CA GLY A 161 0.00 -4.28 -22.71
C GLY A 161 -0.60 -4.98 -21.49
N ASP A 162 -0.07 -6.13 -21.06
CA ASP A 162 -0.49 -6.78 -19.82
C ASP A 162 -0.03 -5.98 -18.59
N ARG A 163 -0.72 -6.19 -17.46
CA ARG A 163 -0.39 -5.57 -16.16
C ARG A 163 -0.06 -6.64 -15.12
N VAL A 164 0.97 -6.36 -14.34
CA VAL A 164 1.37 -7.11 -13.15
C VAL A 164 1.06 -6.26 -11.92
N LEU A 165 0.13 -6.72 -11.08
CA LEU A 165 -0.23 -6.08 -9.81
C LEU A 165 0.31 -6.92 -8.65
N ILE A 166 1.20 -6.36 -7.84
CA ILE A 166 1.78 -7.05 -6.68
C ILE A 166 1.33 -6.34 -5.42
N TYR A 167 0.64 -7.07 -4.55
CA TYR A 167 0.26 -6.62 -3.21
C TYR A 167 1.08 -7.39 -2.16
N ALA A 168 1.85 -6.67 -1.35
CA ALA A 168 2.54 -7.24 -0.20
C ALA A 168 1.88 -6.79 1.10
N THR A 169 1.45 -7.75 1.91
CA THR A 169 1.00 -7.55 3.30
C THR A 169 1.77 -8.48 4.22
N ALA A 170 2.83 -7.96 4.82
CA ALA A 170 3.80 -8.74 5.58
C ALA A 170 4.59 -7.84 6.54
N HIS A 171 5.61 -8.41 7.18
CA HIS A 171 6.60 -7.64 7.92
C HIS A 171 7.69 -7.11 6.98
N GLY A 172 8.37 -6.06 7.43
CA GLY A 172 9.51 -5.49 6.72
C GLY A 172 10.54 -4.95 7.70
N GLY A 173 11.74 -4.70 7.19
CA GLY A 173 12.84 -4.15 7.97
C GLY A 173 13.63 -3.13 7.16
N GLY A 174 14.22 -2.16 7.86
CA GLY A 174 15.16 -1.22 7.26
C GLY A 174 16.38 -1.94 6.66
N SER A 175 17.10 -1.24 5.79
CA SER A 175 18.32 -1.76 5.18
C SER A 175 19.36 -2.14 6.25
N THR A 176 19.99 -3.30 6.06
CA THR A 176 21.18 -3.68 6.86
C THR A 176 22.44 -2.96 6.38
N ASN A 177 22.40 -2.35 5.18
CA ASN A 177 23.50 -1.59 4.63
C ASN A 177 23.29 -0.08 4.86
N LYS A 178 24.08 0.51 5.76
CA LYS A 178 24.01 1.95 6.05
C LYS A 178 24.37 2.85 4.86
N SER A 179 25.16 2.37 3.90
CA SER A 179 25.49 3.13 2.69
C SER A 179 24.35 3.12 1.67
N ASP A 180 23.36 2.25 1.86
CA ASP A 180 22.21 2.12 0.98
C ASP A 180 20.93 1.93 1.83
N PRO A 181 20.44 3.02 2.45
CA PRO A 181 19.30 2.94 3.35
C PRO A 181 17.97 2.59 2.65
N GLN A 182 17.92 2.69 1.31
CA GLN A 182 16.73 2.39 0.52
C GLN A 182 16.60 0.90 0.18
N ASP A 183 17.68 0.12 0.31
CA ASP A 183 17.65 -1.34 0.12
C ASP A 183 17.01 -2.05 1.33
N THR A 184 15.74 -1.72 1.58
CA THR A 184 14.93 -2.27 2.68
C THR A 184 14.51 -3.70 2.36
N THR A 185 13.90 -4.38 3.32
CA THR A 185 13.60 -5.81 3.21
C THR A 185 12.13 -6.10 3.45
N LEU A 186 11.59 -6.99 2.62
CA LEU A 186 10.33 -7.69 2.84
C LEU A 186 10.64 -9.01 3.55
N TYR A 187 9.94 -9.31 4.64
CA TYR A 187 10.11 -10.56 5.37
C TYR A 187 9.16 -11.61 4.81
N LEU A 188 9.74 -12.77 4.53
CA LEU A 188 9.10 -13.95 3.97
C LEU A 188 9.09 -15.08 5.01
N TRP A 189 8.29 -16.10 4.76
CA TRP A 189 8.16 -17.26 5.63
C TRP A 189 9.52 -17.93 5.90
N ASN A 190 9.64 -18.60 7.05
CA ASN A 190 10.88 -19.20 7.54
C ASN A 190 12.04 -18.19 7.68
N SER A 191 11.74 -16.96 8.10
CA SER A 191 12.71 -15.87 8.30
C SER A 191 13.54 -15.52 7.06
N GLN A 192 13.06 -15.89 5.87
CA GLN A 192 13.65 -15.46 4.62
C GLN A 192 13.43 -13.96 4.44
N LYS A 193 14.31 -13.30 3.69
CA LYS A 193 14.24 -11.87 3.42
C LYS A 193 14.44 -11.63 1.94
N LEU A 194 13.67 -10.70 1.40
CA LEU A 194 13.81 -10.20 0.04
C LEU A 194 14.18 -8.73 0.12
N SER A 195 15.34 -8.36 -0.40
CA SER A 195 15.76 -6.96 -0.47
C SER A 195 15.01 -6.22 -1.59
N ALA A 196 14.94 -4.88 -1.51
CA ALA A 196 14.34 -4.06 -2.56
C ALA A 196 15.08 -4.23 -3.89
N LYS A 197 16.41 -4.38 -3.84
CA LYS A 197 17.25 -4.66 -5.02
C LYS A 197 17.01 -6.04 -5.63
N ASP A 198 16.93 -7.09 -4.81
CA ASP A 198 16.60 -8.43 -5.33
C ASP A 198 15.21 -8.44 -5.96
N PHE A 199 14.28 -7.68 -5.39
CA PHE A 199 12.95 -7.51 -5.96
C PHE A 199 12.96 -6.75 -7.29
N GLU A 200 13.73 -5.66 -7.41
CA GLU A 200 13.98 -4.99 -8.70
C GLU A 200 14.56 -5.96 -9.75
N GLY A 201 15.44 -6.86 -9.32
CA GLY A 201 15.97 -7.94 -10.15
C GLY A 201 14.87 -8.84 -10.72
N TYR A 202 13.87 -9.22 -9.91
CA TYR A 202 12.70 -9.97 -10.40
C TYR A 202 11.85 -9.18 -11.38
N LEU A 203 11.54 -7.91 -11.08
CA LEU A 203 10.74 -7.05 -11.97
C LEU A 203 11.41 -6.88 -13.33
N SER A 204 12.75 -6.82 -13.35
CA SER A 204 13.56 -6.68 -14.57
C SER A 204 13.59 -7.92 -15.46
N THR A 205 13.01 -9.04 -15.02
CA THR A 205 12.81 -10.23 -15.86
C THR A 205 11.55 -10.16 -16.74
N LEU A 206 10.64 -9.21 -16.47
CA LEU A 206 9.41 -9.05 -17.24
C LEU A 206 9.70 -8.51 -18.64
N LYS A 207 8.87 -8.90 -19.62
CA LYS A 207 9.04 -8.46 -21.01
C LYS A 207 8.79 -6.94 -21.14
N PRO A 208 9.46 -6.26 -22.10
CA PRO A 208 9.16 -4.87 -22.42
C PRO A 208 7.66 -4.65 -22.72
N GLY A 209 7.12 -3.52 -22.26
CA GLY A 209 5.70 -3.18 -22.40
C GLY A 209 4.75 -3.78 -21.36
N VAL A 210 5.22 -4.61 -20.42
CA VAL A 210 4.41 -5.08 -19.27
C VAL A 210 4.39 -4.00 -18.20
N ASN A 211 3.21 -3.52 -17.81
CA ASN A 211 3.08 -2.51 -16.76
C ASN A 211 3.12 -3.17 -15.37
N VAL A 212 3.73 -2.51 -14.38
CA VAL A 212 3.80 -3.02 -13.01
C VAL A 212 3.19 -2.02 -12.03
N VAL A 213 2.31 -2.50 -11.17
CA VAL A 213 1.76 -1.76 -10.03
C VAL A 213 2.13 -2.48 -8.75
N LEU A 214 2.80 -1.78 -7.85
CA LEU A 214 3.16 -2.29 -6.52
C LEU A 214 2.25 -1.67 -5.45
N VAL A 215 1.76 -2.46 -4.51
CA VAL A 215 1.16 -1.97 -3.27
C VAL A 215 1.82 -2.69 -2.11
N MET A 216 2.62 -1.97 -1.33
CA MET A 216 3.49 -2.55 -0.31
C MET A 216 3.13 -1.99 1.07
N THR A 217 2.63 -2.83 1.98
CA THR A 217 2.08 -2.39 3.27
C THR A 217 2.82 -2.92 4.50
N GLN A 218 4.14 -3.06 4.37
CA GLN A 218 5.04 -3.43 5.45
C GLN A 218 5.84 -2.23 6.01
N CYS A 219 6.47 -2.39 7.18
CA CYS A 219 7.47 -1.44 7.67
C CYS A 219 8.56 -1.20 6.61
N HIS A 220 8.99 0.05 6.44
CA HIS A 220 10.04 0.44 5.49
C HIS A 220 9.69 0.19 4.00
N ALA A 221 8.39 0.07 3.67
CA ALA A 221 7.92 -0.20 2.31
C ALA A 221 8.44 0.79 1.26
N GLY A 222 8.62 2.06 1.61
CA GLY A 222 9.11 3.08 0.67
C GLY A 222 10.50 2.82 0.09
N GLY A 223 11.29 1.88 0.66
CA GLY A 223 12.55 1.45 0.02
C GLY A 223 12.31 0.78 -1.34
N PHE A 224 11.16 0.12 -1.51
CA PHE A 224 10.72 -0.49 -2.77
C PHE A 224 10.26 0.54 -3.82
N ALA A 225 10.17 1.83 -3.48
CA ALA A 225 9.93 2.87 -4.47
C ALA A 225 11.08 2.98 -5.48
N SER A 226 12.31 2.68 -5.05
CA SER A 226 13.48 2.61 -5.95
C SER A 226 13.28 1.56 -7.06
N ALA A 227 12.78 0.38 -6.72
CA ALA A 227 12.46 -0.70 -7.66
C ALA A 227 11.36 -0.32 -8.68
N ALA A 228 10.52 0.68 -8.36
CA ALA A 228 9.52 1.21 -9.27
C ALA A 228 10.04 2.36 -10.16
N LEU A 229 11.19 2.95 -9.84
CA LEU A 229 11.70 4.12 -10.56
C LEU A 229 12.61 3.79 -11.75
N ASP A 230 13.12 2.57 -11.84
CA ASP A 230 14.14 2.07 -12.78
C ASP A 230 15.40 2.96 -12.85
N GLY A 231 16.52 2.46 -12.30
CA GLY A 231 17.87 2.99 -12.55
C GLY A 231 18.21 4.38 -11.99
N PRO A 232 19.48 4.83 -12.16
CA PRO A 232 19.94 6.17 -11.81
C PRO A 232 19.32 7.24 -12.73
N PRO A 233 19.12 8.50 -12.25
CA PRO A 233 18.40 9.54 -12.99
C PRO A 233 18.98 9.92 -14.36
N MET A 234 20.20 9.46 -14.67
CA MET A 234 20.95 9.84 -15.87
C MET A 234 20.94 8.77 -16.98
N GLU A 235 20.43 7.56 -16.74
CA GLU A 235 20.32 6.52 -17.78
C GLU A 235 18.91 6.50 -18.42
N MET A 236 18.21 7.64 -18.43
CA MET A 236 16.80 7.79 -18.84
C MET A 236 16.57 7.89 -20.37
N ALA A 237 17.53 7.44 -21.18
CA ALA A 237 17.38 7.35 -22.63
C ALA A 237 17.09 5.91 -23.07
N THR A 238 15.85 5.44 -22.89
CA THR A 238 15.18 4.39 -23.70
C THR A 238 13.75 4.20 -23.21
N LEU A 239 12.93 5.25 -23.30
CA LEU A 239 11.47 5.17 -23.04
C LEU A 239 10.67 4.64 -24.24
N ASP A 240 11.34 4.22 -25.32
CA ASP A 240 10.70 3.58 -26.46
C ASP A 240 10.67 2.06 -26.26
N GLY A 241 9.79 1.59 -25.36
CA GLY A 241 9.37 0.18 -25.29
C GLY A 241 9.48 -0.52 -23.93
N GLY A 242 10.09 0.07 -22.91
CA GLY A 242 10.16 -0.50 -21.55
C GLY A 242 8.84 -0.34 -20.77
N GLY A 243 8.38 -1.40 -20.09
CA GLY A 243 7.13 -1.36 -19.33
C GLY A 243 7.17 -0.35 -18.17
N LEU A 244 6.09 0.41 -17.96
CA LEU A 244 6.05 1.44 -16.90
C LEU A 244 5.78 0.78 -15.54
N ARG A 245 6.46 1.25 -14.49
CA ARG A 245 6.30 0.76 -13.11
C ARG A 245 5.85 1.91 -12.19
N CYS A 246 4.86 1.65 -11.35
CA CYS A 246 4.48 2.55 -10.26
C CYS A 246 4.22 1.74 -8.98
N GLY A 247 4.12 2.45 -7.87
CA GLY A 247 3.90 1.82 -6.58
C GLY A 247 3.29 2.76 -5.56
N PHE A 248 2.67 2.13 -4.57
CA PHE A 248 2.00 2.74 -3.44
C PHE A 248 2.52 2.07 -2.17
N PHE A 249 2.99 2.88 -1.22
CA PHE A 249 3.73 2.40 -0.06
C PHE A 249 3.10 2.95 1.20
N SER A 250 2.90 2.11 2.22
CA SER A 250 2.31 2.54 3.50
C SER A 250 3.17 3.58 4.24
N THR A 251 4.49 3.60 4.02
CA THR A 251 5.41 4.50 4.72
C THR A 251 6.75 4.64 3.98
N SER A 252 7.59 5.60 4.37
CA SER A 252 8.94 5.78 3.80
C SER A 252 9.96 4.71 4.26
N PHE A 253 11.09 4.61 3.56
CA PHE A 253 12.13 3.61 3.81
C PHE A 253 12.73 3.64 5.23
N ASP A 254 12.62 4.76 5.93
CA ASP A 254 13.20 5.04 7.25
C ASP A 254 12.21 4.84 8.40
N ARG A 255 10.98 4.38 8.14
CA ARG A 255 9.91 4.34 9.13
C ARG A 255 9.21 2.99 9.26
N PRO A 256 8.76 2.63 10.47
CA PRO A 256 7.82 1.54 10.63
C PRO A 256 6.45 1.89 10.04
N ALA A 257 5.63 0.86 9.84
CA ALA A 257 4.24 0.95 9.44
C ALA A 257 3.33 0.31 10.51
N ALA A 258 2.05 0.64 10.50
CA ALA A 258 1.01 -0.05 11.26
C ALA A 258 0.53 -1.31 10.54
N GLY A 259 -0.38 -2.06 11.17
CA GLY A 259 -1.13 -3.14 10.51
C GLY A 259 -0.68 -4.57 10.84
N CYS A 260 0.34 -4.76 11.66
CA CYS A 260 0.77 -6.08 12.15
C CYS A 260 0.26 -6.35 13.58
N THR A 261 -1.03 -6.60 13.75
CA THR A 261 -1.67 -6.76 15.07
C THR A 261 -2.39 -8.10 15.20
N PRO A 262 -2.23 -8.80 16.35
CA PRO A 262 -2.90 -10.08 16.58
C PRO A 262 -4.38 -9.91 16.91
N ASP A 263 -4.87 -8.70 17.16
CA ASP A 263 -6.25 -8.48 17.55
C ASP A 263 -7.16 -8.59 16.33
N VAL A 264 -8.16 -9.46 16.46
CA VAL A 264 -9.17 -9.73 15.43
C VAL A 264 -10.38 -8.82 15.54
N ASP A 265 -10.56 -8.14 16.68
CA ASP A 265 -11.66 -7.22 16.93
C ASP A 265 -11.38 -5.85 16.28
N GLY A 266 -12.41 -5.23 15.71
CA GLY A 266 -12.35 -4.12 14.73
C GLY A 266 -11.63 -2.82 15.13
N ASP A 267 -11.07 -2.70 16.33
CA ASP A 267 -10.33 -1.49 16.73
C ASP A 267 -9.01 -1.29 15.95
N ASN A 268 -8.54 -2.30 15.22
CA ASN A 268 -7.36 -2.24 14.36
C ASN A 268 -7.66 -1.87 12.88
N GLU A 269 -8.87 -1.40 12.57
CA GLU A 269 -9.37 -1.05 11.23
C GLU A 269 -8.82 0.26 10.68
N HIS A 270 -7.54 0.55 10.94
CA HIS A 270 -6.99 1.89 10.82
C HIS A 270 -5.72 2.01 9.96
N GLU A 271 -5.23 0.91 9.39
CA GLU A 271 -3.98 0.87 8.62
C GLU A 271 -4.18 1.11 7.12
N TYR A 272 -3.11 1.53 6.43
CA TYR A 272 -3.13 2.01 5.05
C TYR A 272 -3.86 1.10 4.03
N SER A 273 -3.55 -0.21 3.97
CA SER A 273 -4.18 -1.08 2.95
C SER A 273 -5.69 -1.23 3.13
N SER A 274 -6.17 -1.18 4.37
CA SER A 274 -7.60 -1.29 4.67
C SER A 274 -8.40 -0.20 3.95
N TYR A 275 -7.96 1.05 4.04
CA TYR A 275 -8.62 2.17 3.35
C TYR A 275 -8.33 2.20 1.86
N PHE A 276 -7.10 1.88 1.44
CA PHE A 276 -6.73 1.85 0.03
C PHE A 276 -7.63 0.89 -0.76
N TRP A 277 -7.76 -0.34 -0.27
CA TRP A 277 -8.60 -1.34 -0.92
C TRP A 277 -10.10 -1.06 -0.72
N ALA A 278 -10.51 -0.47 0.42
CA ALA A 278 -11.91 -0.10 0.63
C ALA A 278 -12.40 0.95 -0.36
N ALA A 279 -11.56 1.94 -0.71
CA ALA A 279 -11.87 2.94 -1.73
C ALA A 279 -12.19 2.29 -3.09
N LEU A 280 -11.36 1.34 -3.53
CA LEU A 280 -11.54 0.63 -4.80
C LEU A 280 -12.69 -0.37 -4.79
N ARG A 281 -12.93 -1.02 -3.64
CA ARG A 281 -14.04 -1.97 -3.48
C ARG A 281 -15.39 -1.26 -3.34
N GLY A 282 -15.40 -0.04 -2.80
CA GLY A 282 -16.60 0.73 -2.44
C GLY A 282 -17.22 0.30 -1.10
N ARG A 283 -16.50 -0.48 -0.29
CA ARG A 283 -16.94 -0.94 1.03
C ARG A 283 -15.75 -1.38 1.90
N GLY A 284 -15.93 -1.27 3.21
CA GLY A 284 -14.97 -1.66 4.22
C GLY A 284 -14.81 -3.18 4.30
N ARG A 285 -13.90 -3.62 5.17
CA ARG A 285 -13.62 -5.04 5.41
C ARG A 285 -14.73 -5.75 6.17
N ASP A 286 -15.43 -5.00 7.01
CA ASP A 286 -16.67 -5.36 7.69
C ASP A 286 -17.88 -5.44 6.74
N GLY A 287 -17.73 -4.94 5.51
CA GLY A 287 -18.78 -4.91 4.49
C GLY A 287 -19.56 -3.59 4.47
N GLU A 288 -19.26 -2.64 5.36
CA GLU A 288 -19.94 -1.35 5.42
C GLU A 288 -19.69 -0.55 4.14
N PRO A 289 -20.73 0.02 3.50
CA PRO A 289 -20.57 0.75 2.25
C PRO A 289 -19.79 2.04 2.45
N LEU A 290 -18.93 2.37 1.48
CA LEU A 290 -18.24 3.65 1.42
C LEU A 290 -18.92 4.58 0.40
N PRO A 291 -18.91 5.91 0.63
CA PRO A 291 -19.23 6.84 -0.44
C PRO A 291 -18.25 6.67 -1.62
N PRO A 292 -18.67 6.95 -2.86
CA PRO A 292 -17.78 6.90 -4.02
C PRO A 292 -16.53 7.76 -3.78
N VAL A 293 -15.36 7.17 -4.04
CA VAL A 293 -14.07 7.86 -4.00
C VAL A 293 -13.72 8.25 -5.43
N ASP A 294 -14.12 9.45 -5.81
CA ASP A 294 -13.98 10.02 -7.15
C ASP A 294 -13.77 11.53 -6.96
N TYR A 295 -12.52 11.90 -6.68
CA TYR A 295 -12.12 13.28 -6.39
C TYR A 295 -12.07 14.13 -7.66
N ASP A 296 -11.74 13.55 -8.82
CA ASP A 296 -11.67 14.28 -10.08
C ASP A 296 -12.98 14.29 -10.90
N GLY A 297 -13.96 13.49 -10.49
CA GLY A 297 -15.30 13.47 -11.06
C GLY A 297 -15.40 12.71 -12.38
N ASP A 298 -14.45 11.81 -12.70
CA ASP A 298 -14.44 11.04 -13.95
C ASP A 298 -15.38 9.82 -13.92
N GLY A 299 -16.04 9.58 -12.79
CA GLY A 299 -16.98 8.49 -12.56
C GLY A 299 -16.31 7.17 -12.15
N ARG A 300 -15.03 7.18 -11.80
CA ARG A 300 -14.26 6.00 -11.39
C ARG A 300 -13.41 6.31 -10.17
N THR A 301 -12.92 5.23 -9.55
CA THR A 301 -11.88 5.32 -8.52
C THR A 301 -10.57 4.82 -9.12
N SER A 302 -9.61 5.72 -9.26
CA SER A 302 -8.23 5.41 -9.62
C SER A 302 -7.42 4.91 -8.42
N LEU A 303 -6.26 4.31 -8.69
CA LEU A 303 -5.32 3.91 -7.62
C LEU A 303 -4.77 5.13 -6.86
N ALA A 304 -4.58 6.27 -7.53
CA ALA A 304 -4.17 7.52 -6.89
C ALA A 304 -5.24 8.10 -5.96
N GLU A 305 -6.52 7.99 -6.32
CA GLU A 305 -7.62 8.41 -5.44
C GLU A 305 -7.79 7.45 -4.26
N ALA A 306 -7.60 6.15 -4.48
CA ALA A 306 -7.53 5.17 -3.40
C ALA A 306 -6.37 5.46 -2.42
N HIS A 307 -5.20 5.85 -2.95
CA HIS A 307 -4.08 6.35 -2.15
C HIS A 307 -4.46 7.58 -1.34
N THR A 308 -5.07 8.57 -2.00
CA THR A 308 -5.52 9.83 -1.40
C THR A 308 -6.52 9.59 -0.27
N PHE A 309 -7.49 8.70 -0.50
CA PHE A 309 -8.46 8.29 0.50
C PHE A 309 -7.77 7.67 1.72
N ALA A 310 -6.79 6.78 1.52
CA ALA A 310 -6.02 6.21 2.62
C ALA A 310 -5.17 7.26 3.36
N VAL A 311 -4.57 8.23 2.65
CA VAL A 311 -3.80 9.34 3.25
C VAL A 311 -4.69 10.17 4.20
N ILE A 312 -5.93 10.45 3.79
CA ILE A 312 -6.90 11.23 4.57
C ILE A 312 -7.42 10.41 5.76
N HIS A 313 -7.91 9.20 5.52
CA HIS A 313 -8.76 8.50 6.48
C HIS A 313 -8.01 7.54 7.42
N ALA A 314 -6.81 7.07 7.06
CA ALA A 314 -6.07 6.13 7.91
C ALA A 314 -5.70 6.75 9.28
N GLN A 315 -6.17 6.12 10.36
CA GLN A 315 -5.91 6.51 11.75
C GLN A 315 -4.69 5.81 12.33
N SER A 316 -3.62 5.73 11.54
CA SER A 316 -2.35 5.08 11.90
C SER A 316 -1.17 6.05 11.92
N ILE A 317 0.00 5.53 12.32
CA ILE A 317 1.29 6.24 12.26
C ILE A 317 1.93 6.26 10.86
N ASP A 318 1.26 5.65 9.89
CA ASP A 318 1.73 5.54 8.51
C ASP A 318 1.89 6.93 7.88
N ILE A 319 2.88 7.08 7.01
CA ILE A 319 3.06 8.28 6.19
C ILE A 319 3.18 7.80 4.75
N PRO A 320 2.04 7.48 4.11
CA PRO A 320 2.04 6.87 2.80
C PRO A 320 2.73 7.75 1.77
N LEU A 321 3.21 7.10 0.72
CA LEU A 321 3.69 7.77 -0.47
C LEU A 321 3.45 6.92 -1.71
N ARG A 322 3.45 7.56 -2.88
CA ARG A 322 3.48 6.91 -4.20
C ARG A 322 4.77 7.20 -4.96
N THR A 323 4.99 6.49 -6.06
CA THR A 323 6.23 6.55 -6.82
C THR A 323 6.51 7.94 -7.40
N SER A 324 5.49 8.67 -7.86
CA SER A 324 5.64 10.05 -8.36
C SER A 324 6.16 11.01 -7.26
N GLU A 325 5.72 10.84 -6.02
CA GLU A 325 6.19 11.62 -4.86
C GLU A 325 7.61 11.22 -4.45
N ALA A 326 7.94 9.92 -4.49
CA ALA A 326 9.30 9.44 -4.28
C ALA A 326 10.26 10.00 -5.35
N TYR A 327 9.78 10.09 -6.59
CA TYR A 327 10.54 10.66 -7.71
C TYR A 327 10.83 12.15 -7.51
N LEU A 328 9.83 12.95 -7.13
CA LEU A 328 10.01 14.39 -6.84
C LEU A 328 11.09 14.60 -5.78
N LYS A 329 11.04 13.83 -4.69
CA LYS A 329 12.04 13.87 -3.59
C LYS A 329 13.43 13.44 -4.03
N ARG A 330 13.54 12.55 -5.03
CA ARG A 330 14.82 12.10 -5.59
C ARG A 330 15.50 13.18 -6.43
N ILE A 331 14.75 13.91 -7.26
CA ILE A 331 15.30 14.94 -8.16
C ILE A 331 15.45 16.31 -7.50
N ALA A 332 14.66 16.58 -6.45
CA ALA A 332 14.76 17.79 -5.64
C ALA A 332 14.64 17.45 -4.14
N PRO A 333 15.72 16.93 -3.54
CA PRO A 333 15.80 16.78 -2.10
C PRO A 333 15.57 18.13 -1.42
N PHE A 334 14.91 18.13 -0.26
CA PHE A 334 14.64 19.37 0.49
C PHE A 334 15.93 20.18 0.74
N GLY A 335 15.93 21.45 0.31
CA GLY A 335 17.09 22.35 0.41
C GLY A 335 18.13 22.21 -0.71
N ALA A 336 17.98 21.29 -1.66
CA ALA A 336 18.83 21.21 -2.84
C ALA A 336 18.48 22.35 -3.82
N SER A 337 19.48 23.11 -4.24
CA SER A 337 19.34 24.23 -5.18
C SER A 337 19.02 23.82 -6.62
N SER A 338 18.78 22.52 -6.90
CA SER A 338 18.66 21.99 -8.25
C SER A 338 17.33 22.34 -8.94
N LEU A 339 16.28 22.66 -8.18
CA LEU A 339 15.02 23.23 -8.69
C LEU A 339 14.72 24.55 -7.96
N VAL A 340 15.50 25.61 -8.20
CA VAL A 340 15.14 26.96 -7.75
C VAL A 340 13.88 27.37 -8.52
N GLY A 341 12.75 27.43 -7.83
CA GLY A 341 11.51 27.94 -8.38
C GLY A 341 10.71 28.73 -7.34
N PRO A 342 9.68 29.45 -7.78
CA PRO A 342 8.94 30.39 -6.93
C PRO A 342 8.01 29.71 -5.91
N PHE A 343 7.80 28.39 -6.00
CA PHE A 343 6.90 27.64 -5.13
C PHE A 343 7.65 27.05 -3.93
N SER A 344 7.06 27.19 -2.74
CA SER A 344 7.55 26.60 -1.48
C SER A 344 6.37 26.33 -0.54
N ILE A 345 6.60 25.55 0.51
CA ILE A 345 5.59 25.24 1.53
C ILE A 345 5.07 26.49 2.29
N HIS A 346 5.81 27.60 2.25
CA HIS A 346 5.48 28.84 2.98
C HIS A 346 4.67 29.85 2.15
N MET A 347 4.35 29.51 0.92
CA MET A 347 3.50 30.38 0.11
C MET A 347 2.05 30.39 0.64
N PRO A 348 1.25 31.43 0.32
CA PRO A 348 -0.15 31.46 0.70
C PRO A 348 -0.88 30.19 0.27
N TYR A 349 -1.63 29.57 1.19
CA TYR A 349 -2.27 28.27 0.99
C TYR A 349 -3.12 28.19 -0.29
N GLU A 350 -3.87 29.25 -0.60
CA GLU A 350 -4.66 29.33 -1.84
C GLU A 350 -3.81 29.16 -3.10
N ARG A 351 -2.56 29.63 -3.10
CA ARG A 351 -1.64 29.47 -4.23
C ARG A 351 -1.12 28.05 -4.37
N ILE A 352 -1.08 27.28 -3.28
CA ILE A 352 -0.79 25.84 -3.32
C ILE A 352 -2.02 25.11 -3.86
N ARG A 353 -3.23 25.45 -3.38
CA ARG A 353 -4.49 24.87 -3.86
C ARG A 353 -4.70 25.05 -5.36
N GLU A 354 -4.38 26.22 -5.91
CA GLU A 354 -4.43 26.52 -7.35
C GLU A 354 -3.55 25.60 -8.22
N ARG A 355 -2.61 24.86 -7.63
CA ARG A 355 -1.67 23.96 -8.31
C ARG A 355 -1.88 22.49 -8.02
N ALA A 356 -2.63 22.18 -6.98
CA ALA A 356 -2.94 20.81 -6.61
C ALA A 356 -3.87 20.18 -7.65
N ASP A 357 -3.65 18.91 -7.99
CA ASP A 357 -4.67 18.10 -8.66
C ASP A 357 -5.86 17.84 -7.72
N ALA A 358 -6.94 17.24 -8.23
CA ALA A 358 -8.17 17.08 -7.45
C ALA A 358 -7.99 16.20 -6.19
N GLY A 359 -7.21 15.12 -6.28
CA GLY A 359 -6.90 14.25 -5.16
C GLY A 359 -6.01 14.97 -4.13
N GLN A 360 -4.98 15.67 -4.60
CA GLN A 360 -4.12 16.50 -3.75
C GLN A 360 -4.92 17.58 -3.04
N LEU A 361 -5.84 18.27 -3.72
CA LEU A 361 -6.70 19.28 -3.13
C LEU A 361 -7.59 18.69 -2.04
N ALA A 362 -8.20 17.53 -2.30
CA ALA A 362 -9.01 16.83 -1.31
C ALA A 362 -8.19 16.48 -0.06
N ALA A 363 -6.98 15.97 -0.22
CA ALA A 363 -6.10 15.64 0.91
C ALA A 363 -5.60 16.88 1.66
N LEU A 364 -5.21 17.94 0.94
CA LEU A 364 -4.79 19.22 1.53
C LEU A 364 -5.89 19.78 2.43
N ASP A 365 -7.12 19.88 1.92
CA ASP A 365 -8.24 20.50 2.64
C ASP A 365 -8.70 19.64 3.82
N ASN A 366 -8.81 18.30 3.65
CA ASN A 366 -9.21 17.41 4.74
C ASN A 366 -8.17 17.33 5.87
N LEU A 367 -6.88 17.16 5.54
CA LEU A 367 -5.82 17.09 6.55
C LEU A 367 -5.68 18.45 7.28
N SER A 368 -5.81 19.55 6.55
CA SER A 368 -5.84 20.90 7.12
C SER A 368 -6.98 21.09 8.12
N ALA A 369 -8.19 20.65 7.75
CA ALA A 369 -9.36 20.72 8.62
C ALA A 369 -9.19 19.84 9.86
N GLU A 370 -8.71 18.61 9.70
CA GLU A 370 -8.52 17.68 10.81
C GLU A 370 -7.44 18.15 11.79
N LEU A 371 -6.35 18.74 11.29
CA LEU A 371 -5.31 19.35 12.11
C LEU A 371 -5.71 20.72 12.69
N GLN A 372 -6.90 21.21 12.34
CA GLN A 372 -7.48 22.50 12.76
C GLN A 372 -6.59 23.68 12.38
N LEU A 373 -5.97 23.60 11.20
CA LEU A 373 -5.14 24.68 10.68
C LEU A 373 -6.04 25.76 10.10
N ALA A 374 -5.66 27.03 10.23
CA ALA A 374 -6.45 28.17 9.75
C ALA A 374 -5.62 29.26 9.03
N SER A 375 -4.29 29.24 9.17
CA SER A 375 -3.43 30.32 8.71
C SER A 375 -3.27 30.39 7.20
N VAL A 376 -2.80 31.55 6.71
CA VAL A 376 -2.43 31.72 5.30
C VAL A 376 -1.19 30.91 4.94
N ASP A 377 -0.24 30.75 5.87
CA ASP A 377 0.99 29.95 5.72
C ASP A 377 0.81 28.60 6.42
N ARG A 378 0.11 27.69 5.75
CA ARG A 378 -0.15 26.33 6.28
C ARG A 378 1.12 25.53 6.49
N GLY A 379 2.18 25.77 5.70
CA GLY A 379 3.47 25.11 5.86
C GLY A 379 4.11 25.43 7.21
N ARG A 380 4.09 26.70 7.64
CA ARG A 380 4.56 27.07 8.98
C ARG A 380 3.69 26.50 10.08
N GLU A 381 2.37 26.61 9.97
CA GLU A 381 1.45 26.16 11.00
C GLU A 381 1.52 24.64 11.23
N VAL A 382 1.64 23.86 10.15
CA VAL A 382 1.78 22.39 10.26
C VAL A 382 3.10 21.98 10.90
N LEU A 383 4.20 22.71 10.65
CA LEU A 383 5.48 22.47 11.32
C LEU A 383 5.36 22.72 12.83
N GLU A 384 4.67 23.78 13.24
CA GLU A 384 4.42 24.08 14.65
C GLU A 384 3.53 23.01 15.32
N VAL A 385 2.50 22.52 14.64
CA VAL A 385 1.67 21.40 15.13
C VAL A 385 2.47 20.11 15.25
N ALA A 386 3.33 19.80 14.27
CA ALA A 386 4.19 18.62 14.30
C ALA A 386 5.19 18.68 15.47
N ALA A 387 5.80 19.84 15.71
CA ALA A 387 6.73 20.06 16.82
C ALA A 387 6.03 19.86 18.19
N ARG A 388 4.84 20.44 18.37
CA ARG A 388 4.04 20.25 19.59
C ARG A 388 3.66 18.78 19.81
N ALA A 389 3.30 18.05 18.75
CA ALA A 389 2.96 16.64 18.85
C ALA A 389 4.16 15.79 19.32
N ILE A 390 5.37 16.08 18.83
CA ILE A 390 6.61 15.45 19.31
C ILE A 390 6.85 15.76 20.79
N GLU A 391 6.75 17.02 21.18
CA GLU A 391 6.95 17.43 22.57
C GLU A 391 5.99 16.72 23.52
N SER A 392 4.69 16.67 23.19
CA SER A 392 3.70 15.97 24.01
C SER A 392 3.94 14.45 24.08
N ARG A 393 4.35 13.83 22.96
CA ARG A 393 4.77 12.41 22.97
C ARG A 393 5.94 12.18 23.91
N ASP A 394 6.97 13.02 23.85
CA ASP A 394 8.17 12.89 24.67
C ASP A 394 7.86 13.11 26.16
N GLN A 395 6.90 13.98 26.48
CA GLN A 395 6.37 14.14 27.84
C GLN A 395 5.67 12.86 28.33
N CYS A 396 4.82 12.22 27.51
CA CYS A 396 4.22 10.93 27.86
C CYS A 396 5.28 9.85 28.09
N ASP A 397 6.30 9.77 27.24
CA ASP A 397 7.41 8.81 27.39
C ASP A 397 8.20 9.04 28.69
N ALA A 398 8.47 10.30 29.04
CA ALA A 398 9.13 10.66 30.30
C ALA A 398 8.29 10.26 31.52
N GLN A 399 6.97 10.47 31.48
CA GLN A 399 6.06 10.08 32.56
C GLN A 399 5.96 8.55 32.69
N LEU A 400 5.83 7.82 31.59
CA LEU A 400 5.86 6.35 31.57
C LEU A 400 7.15 5.81 32.22
N LYS A 401 8.30 6.41 31.87
CA LYS A 401 9.59 6.05 32.46
C LYS A 401 9.65 6.35 33.96
N ALA A 402 9.05 7.45 34.42
CA ALA A 402 9.00 7.81 35.83
C ALA A 402 8.10 6.87 36.67
N LEU A 403 7.03 6.32 36.06
CA LEU A 403 6.12 5.37 36.72
C LEU A 403 6.68 3.94 36.79
N ALA A 404 7.56 3.55 35.86
CA ALA A 404 8.07 2.18 35.76
C ALA A 404 8.65 1.63 37.08
N PRO A 405 9.50 2.36 37.84
CA PRO A 405 10.03 1.84 39.10
C PRO A 405 8.96 1.64 40.19
N GLN A 406 7.90 2.45 40.20
CA GLN A 406 6.80 2.31 41.16
C GLN A 406 5.98 1.06 40.85
N TYR A 407 5.67 0.85 39.57
CA TYR A 407 4.98 -0.35 39.10
C TYR A 407 5.77 -1.61 39.41
N GLU A 408 7.07 -1.63 39.09
CA GLU A 408 7.95 -2.76 39.36
C GLU A 408 8.05 -3.08 40.86
N ARG A 409 8.07 -2.06 41.73
CA ARG A 409 8.07 -2.25 43.18
C ARG A 409 6.77 -2.88 43.67
N ALA A 410 5.62 -2.41 43.21
CA ALA A 410 4.33 -2.98 43.59
C ALA A 410 4.22 -4.45 43.15
N CYS A 411 4.55 -4.75 41.88
CA CYS A 411 4.64 -6.13 41.38
C CYS A 411 5.60 -6.99 42.21
N LYS A 412 6.80 -6.50 42.51
CA LYS A 412 7.81 -7.24 43.29
C LYS A 412 7.33 -7.55 44.70
N SER A 413 6.65 -6.61 45.36
CA SER A 413 6.11 -6.76 46.71
C SER A 413 5.04 -7.85 46.77
N ILE A 414 4.04 -7.77 45.88
CA ILE A 414 2.98 -8.78 45.76
C ILE A 414 3.59 -10.15 45.43
N ARG A 415 4.50 -10.21 44.45
CA ARG A 415 5.19 -11.44 44.06
C ARG A 415 5.93 -12.10 45.23
N ALA A 416 6.60 -11.31 46.06
CA ALA A 416 7.31 -11.84 47.23
C ALA A 416 6.34 -12.45 48.25
N ALA A 417 5.19 -11.82 48.49
CA ALA A 417 4.15 -12.37 49.36
C ALA A 417 3.57 -13.68 48.80
N LEU A 418 3.34 -13.76 47.49
CA LEU A 418 2.88 -14.97 46.83
C LEU A 418 3.89 -16.12 46.96
N VAL A 419 5.16 -15.88 46.61
CA VAL A 419 6.21 -16.91 46.67
C VAL A 419 6.46 -17.40 48.10
N ASN A 420 6.30 -16.54 49.10
CA ASN A 420 6.40 -16.97 50.50
C ASN A 420 5.26 -17.90 50.92
N ARG A 421 4.06 -17.74 50.34
CA ARG A 421 2.88 -18.57 50.63
C ARG A 421 2.82 -19.83 49.77
N TRP A 422 3.24 -19.71 48.50
CA TRP A 422 3.30 -20.77 47.50
C TRP A 422 4.69 -20.78 46.83
N PRO A 423 5.69 -21.45 47.43
CA PRO A 423 7.05 -21.49 46.93
C PRO A 423 7.17 -22.03 45.50
N GLU A 424 6.24 -22.87 45.06
CA GLU A 424 6.14 -23.42 43.70
C GLU A 424 6.11 -22.30 42.65
N LEU A 425 5.43 -21.17 42.95
CA LEU A 425 5.34 -20.02 42.05
C LEU A 425 6.70 -19.35 41.76
N ALA A 426 7.77 -19.67 42.50
CA ALA A 426 9.11 -19.19 42.20
C ALA A 426 9.65 -19.74 40.85
N ASN A 427 9.16 -20.90 40.41
CA ASN A 427 9.50 -21.51 39.14
C ASN A 427 8.23 -21.79 38.32
N PRO A 428 7.79 -20.86 37.45
CA PRO A 428 6.55 -21.01 36.68
C PRO A 428 6.58 -22.17 35.66
N TRP A 429 7.73 -22.81 35.46
CA TRP A 429 7.91 -23.94 34.54
C TRP A 429 7.88 -25.31 35.23
N SER A 430 7.65 -25.35 36.54
CA SER A 430 7.46 -26.62 37.26
C SER A 430 6.08 -27.21 36.95
N ALA A 431 5.98 -28.55 36.93
CA ALA A 431 4.71 -29.22 36.66
C ALA A 431 3.68 -28.93 37.78
N GLU A 432 4.18 -28.79 39.00
CA GLU A 432 3.41 -28.51 40.22
C GLU A 432 2.73 -27.14 40.17
N VAL A 433 3.32 -26.14 39.50
CA VAL A 433 2.67 -24.83 39.32
C VAL A 433 1.41 -24.93 38.48
N ALA A 434 1.39 -25.78 37.46
CA ALA A 434 0.21 -25.92 36.61
C ALA A 434 -0.97 -26.52 37.39
N GLU A 435 -0.70 -27.53 38.23
CA GLU A 435 -1.69 -28.15 39.13
C GLU A 435 -2.14 -27.16 40.21
N LEU A 436 -1.18 -26.49 40.87
CA LEU A 436 -1.48 -25.47 41.88
C LEU A 436 -2.41 -24.36 41.36
N VAL A 437 -2.11 -23.82 40.17
CA VAL A 437 -2.94 -22.74 39.60
C VAL A 437 -4.29 -23.25 39.13
N ALA A 438 -4.40 -24.53 38.75
CA ALA A 438 -5.67 -25.16 38.41
C ALA A 438 -6.57 -25.34 39.64
N ASP A 439 -6.00 -25.77 40.77
CA ASP A 439 -6.75 -26.10 42.00
C ASP A 439 -6.98 -24.89 42.90
N GLU A 440 -5.97 -24.03 43.07
CA GLU A 440 -5.99 -22.88 43.99
C GLU A 440 -6.03 -21.52 43.26
N GLY A 441 -6.27 -21.50 41.95
CA GLY A 441 -6.19 -20.28 41.13
C GLY A 441 -6.99 -19.09 41.67
N GLU A 442 -8.23 -19.31 42.11
CA GLU A 442 -9.06 -18.22 42.69
C GLU A 442 -8.56 -17.79 44.07
N VAL A 443 -8.02 -18.70 44.89
CA VAL A 443 -7.42 -18.35 46.19
C VAL A 443 -6.15 -17.50 45.99
N ILE A 444 -5.36 -17.82 44.96
CA ILE A 444 -4.19 -17.04 44.55
C ILE A 444 -4.64 -15.66 44.05
N ALA A 445 -5.68 -15.59 43.21
CA ALA A 445 -6.23 -14.33 42.72
C ALA A 445 -6.70 -13.43 43.87
N ASP A 446 -7.46 -13.97 44.81
CA ASP A 446 -7.95 -13.23 45.98
C ASP A 446 -6.78 -12.78 46.88
N ALA A 447 -5.72 -13.58 47.02
CA ALA A 447 -4.52 -13.19 47.76
C ALA A 447 -3.75 -12.04 47.08
N ILE A 448 -3.73 -11.98 45.75
CA ILE A 448 -3.17 -10.85 45.00
C ILE A 448 -3.98 -9.59 45.29
N GLU A 449 -5.30 -9.67 45.18
CA GLU A 449 -6.17 -8.50 45.32
C GLU A 449 -6.26 -7.99 46.76
N ALA A 450 -6.16 -8.88 47.74
CA ALA A 450 -6.10 -8.53 49.17
C ALA A 450 -4.75 -7.94 49.59
N HIS A 451 -3.72 -7.99 48.74
CA HIS A 451 -2.40 -7.45 49.08
C HIS A 451 -2.47 -5.92 49.19
N ARG A 452 -1.83 -5.35 50.23
CA ARG A 452 -1.87 -3.90 50.51
C ARG A 452 -1.44 -3.01 49.33
N ASP A 453 -0.52 -3.49 48.50
CA ASP A 453 0.03 -2.75 47.35
C ASP A 453 -0.80 -2.94 46.06
N PHE A 454 -1.88 -3.74 46.09
CA PHE A 454 -2.67 -4.03 44.90
C PHE A 454 -3.45 -2.81 44.38
N ALA A 455 -4.02 -2.00 45.29
CA ALA A 455 -4.72 -0.77 44.91
C ALA A 455 -3.78 0.21 44.16
N ASP A 456 -2.55 0.33 44.65
CA ASP A 456 -1.51 1.14 43.99
C ASP A 456 -1.12 0.55 42.63
N LEU A 457 -0.95 -0.78 42.54
CA LEU A 457 -0.67 -1.46 41.28
C LEU A 457 -1.76 -1.17 40.22
N ARG A 458 -3.03 -1.23 40.62
CA ARG A 458 -4.19 -0.95 39.73
C ARG A 458 -4.21 0.50 39.26
N THR A 459 -3.89 1.44 40.15
CA THR A 459 -3.78 2.86 39.81
C THR A 459 -2.65 3.10 38.81
N LEU A 460 -1.46 2.55 39.08
CA LEU A 460 -0.29 2.64 38.21
C LEU A 460 -0.54 2.00 36.84
N GLN A 461 -1.25 0.86 36.78
CA GLN A 461 -1.62 0.22 35.52
C GLN A 461 -2.54 1.09 34.67
N THR A 462 -3.58 1.66 35.31
CA THR A 462 -4.56 2.53 34.65
C THR A 462 -3.86 3.77 34.08
N GLU A 463 -2.99 4.38 34.87
CA GLU A 463 -2.23 5.56 34.47
C GLU A 463 -1.24 5.26 33.33
N ARG A 464 -0.51 4.14 33.41
CA ARG A 464 0.37 3.71 32.32
C ARG A 464 -0.39 3.45 31.02
N LYS A 465 -1.59 2.84 31.09
CA LYS A 465 -2.44 2.64 29.92
C LYS A 465 -2.90 3.98 29.33
N ARG A 466 -3.40 4.89 30.16
CA ARG A 466 -3.81 6.24 29.75
C ARG A 466 -2.68 6.96 29.00
N LEU A 467 -1.47 6.97 29.57
CA LEU A 467 -0.29 7.60 28.96
C LEU A 467 0.13 6.93 27.65
N ALA A 468 0.03 5.60 27.56
CA ALA A 468 0.32 4.89 26.31
C ALA A 468 -0.69 5.24 25.19
N ASP A 469 -1.98 5.33 25.54
CA ASP A 469 -3.06 5.70 24.61
C ASP A 469 -2.94 7.18 24.16
N GLU A 470 -2.54 8.08 25.07
CA GLU A 470 -2.24 9.49 24.76
C GLU A 470 -1.00 9.65 23.88
N ARG A 471 0.09 8.95 24.22
CA ARG A 471 1.31 8.90 23.40
C ARG A 471 0.98 8.48 21.97
N TRP A 472 0.14 7.45 21.79
CA TRP A 472 -0.30 7.00 20.47
C TRP A 472 -1.12 8.05 19.72
N THR A 473 -1.95 8.81 20.43
CA THR A 473 -2.70 9.94 19.85
C THR A 473 -1.76 11.03 19.34
N HIS A 474 -0.69 11.34 20.07
CA HIS A 474 0.33 12.28 19.62
C HIS A 474 1.12 11.76 18.41
N ASP A 475 1.47 10.48 18.38
CA ASP A 475 2.13 9.85 17.21
C ASP A 475 1.26 9.93 15.95
N ARG A 476 -0.06 9.66 16.05
CA ARG A 476 -1.00 9.81 14.93
C ARG A 476 -1.12 11.26 14.46
N ARG A 477 -1.21 12.22 15.39
CA ARG A 477 -1.25 13.64 15.06
C ARG A 477 0.00 14.07 14.31
N TYR A 478 1.18 13.63 14.79
CA TYR A 478 2.44 13.86 14.11
C TYR A 478 2.45 13.25 12.70
N ALA A 479 2.03 11.99 12.54
CA ALA A 479 1.95 11.34 11.23
C ALA A 479 1.07 12.13 10.24
N LYS A 480 -0.11 12.60 10.68
CA LYS A 480 -0.99 13.45 9.85
C LYS A 480 -0.36 14.79 9.48
N SER A 481 0.35 15.43 10.42
CA SER A 481 1.13 16.63 10.10
C SER A 481 2.20 16.37 9.05
N GLN A 482 2.87 15.21 9.11
CA GLN A 482 3.86 14.83 8.10
C GLN A 482 3.25 14.49 6.73
N ARG A 483 2.05 13.86 6.69
CA ARG A 483 1.31 13.64 5.44
C ARG A 483 1.00 14.97 4.76
N LEU A 484 0.47 15.94 5.51
CA LEU A 484 0.19 17.28 4.99
C LEU A 484 1.45 18.00 4.54
N LEU A 485 2.51 17.97 5.36
CA LEU A 485 3.79 18.61 5.01
C LEU A 485 4.35 18.07 3.69
N ARG A 486 4.40 16.73 3.52
CA ARG A 486 4.85 16.10 2.28
C ARG A 486 3.99 16.49 1.08
N LEU A 487 2.68 16.57 1.26
CA LEU A 487 1.76 16.98 0.20
C LEU A 487 2.00 18.43 -0.24
N LEU A 488 2.22 19.35 0.72
CA LEU A 488 2.60 20.74 0.41
C LEU A 488 3.93 20.80 -0.36
N GLU A 489 4.91 19.98 0.04
CA GLU A 489 6.21 19.86 -0.64
C GLU A 489 6.04 19.33 -2.06
N ASP A 490 5.30 18.24 -2.24
CA ASP A 490 5.13 17.57 -3.53
C ASP A 490 4.43 18.50 -4.54
N VAL A 491 3.40 19.25 -4.12
CA VAL A 491 2.75 20.28 -4.96
C VAL A 491 3.74 21.40 -5.34
N ALA A 492 4.53 21.88 -4.38
CA ALA A 492 5.51 22.94 -4.64
C ALA A 492 6.62 22.48 -5.60
N ILE A 493 7.17 21.28 -5.41
CA ILE A 493 8.23 20.72 -6.27
C ILE A 493 7.67 20.48 -7.68
N ALA A 494 6.48 19.89 -7.82
CA ALA A 494 5.84 19.68 -9.12
C ALA A 494 5.60 21.02 -9.85
N GLY A 495 5.14 22.06 -9.14
CA GLY A 495 4.95 23.40 -9.70
C GLY A 495 6.25 24.06 -10.16
N ASN A 496 7.35 23.89 -9.41
CA ASN A 496 8.68 24.37 -9.80
C ASN A 496 9.19 23.61 -11.04
N LEU A 497 9.01 22.29 -11.06
CA LEU A 497 9.39 21.44 -12.19
C LEU A 497 8.65 21.84 -13.47
N GLN A 498 7.35 22.13 -13.39
CA GLN A 498 6.53 22.55 -14.53
C GLN A 498 6.94 23.92 -15.10
N THR A 499 7.39 24.86 -14.26
CA THR A 499 7.60 26.26 -14.67
C THR A 499 9.02 26.60 -15.09
N GLY A 500 10.02 25.85 -14.60
CA GLY A 500 11.41 26.12 -14.93
C GLY A 500 12.36 24.93 -14.75
N GLY A 501 11.83 23.73 -14.50
CA GLY A 501 12.64 22.52 -14.37
C GLY A 501 12.91 21.82 -15.71
N SER A 502 13.64 20.70 -15.65
CA SER A 502 13.93 19.89 -16.84
C SER A 502 12.65 19.31 -17.45
N SER A 503 12.47 19.50 -18.76
CA SER A 503 11.34 18.95 -19.51
C SER A 503 11.30 17.42 -19.46
N GLU A 504 12.46 16.78 -19.41
CA GLU A 504 12.59 15.32 -19.26
C GLU A 504 12.04 14.86 -17.90
N HIS A 505 12.45 15.55 -16.82
CA HIS A 505 11.95 15.23 -15.49
C HIS A 505 10.45 15.48 -15.36
N TRP A 506 9.93 16.54 -15.98
CA TRP A 506 8.49 16.82 -16.03
C TRP A 506 7.72 15.73 -16.79
N GLN A 507 8.20 15.32 -17.96
CA GLN A 507 7.58 14.24 -18.75
C GLN A 507 7.56 12.93 -17.96
N ARG A 508 8.66 12.58 -17.29
CA ARG A 508 8.74 11.38 -16.45
C ARG A 508 7.77 11.46 -15.27
N TYR A 509 7.67 12.61 -14.59
CA TYR A 509 6.70 12.82 -13.53
C TYR A 509 5.26 12.63 -14.04
N VAL A 510 4.90 13.23 -15.17
CA VAL A 510 3.58 13.07 -15.79
C VAL A 510 3.28 11.63 -16.17
N GLN A 511 4.26 10.87 -16.69
CA GLN A 511 4.10 9.44 -16.98
C GLN A 511 3.81 8.62 -15.71
N LEU A 512 4.52 8.88 -14.61
CA LEU A 512 4.28 8.23 -13.33
C LEU A 512 2.88 8.53 -12.79
N VAL A 513 2.48 9.80 -12.81
CA VAL A 513 1.13 10.23 -12.39
C VAL A 513 0.06 9.58 -13.25
N ALA A 514 0.25 9.50 -14.58
CA ALA A 514 -0.70 8.85 -15.48
C ALA A 514 -0.84 7.34 -15.20
N LEU A 515 0.25 6.65 -14.87
CA LEU A 515 0.20 5.25 -14.46
C LEU A 515 -0.49 5.06 -13.10
N GLU A 516 -0.24 5.95 -12.14
CA GLU A 516 -0.90 5.95 -10.83
C GLU A 516 -2.40 6.27 -10.91
N ASN A 517 -2.85 7.06 -11.88
CA ASN A 517 -4.26 7.38 -12.11
C ASN A 517 -5.04 6.27 -12.85
N GLN A 518 -4.41 5.14 -13.16
CA GLN A 518 -5.16 4.00 -13.70
C GLN A 518 -6.12 3.42 -12.65
N SER A 519 -7.27 2.92 -13.11
CA SER A 519 -8.21 2.18 -12.26
C SER A 519 -7.95 0.66 -12.36
N LEU A 520 -8.35 -0.07 -11.32
CA LEU A 520 -8.53 -1.52 -11.42
C LEU A 520 -9.80 -1.87 -12.20
N LEU A 521 -10.75 -0.94 -12.33
CA LEU A 521 -12.02 -1.18 -12.99
C LEU A 521 -11.90 -0.90 -14.50
N PRO A 522 -12.38 -1.81 -15.37
CA PRO A 522 -12.51 -1.48 -16.78
C PRO A 522 -13.47 -0.30 -16.96
N THR A 523 -13.26 0.46 -18.03
CA THR A 523 -14.16 1.55 -18.43
C THR A 523 -15.59 1.03 -18.53
N MET A 524 -16.47 1.38 -17.58
CA MET A 524 -17.91 1.24 -17.80
C MET A 524 -18.26 2.21 -18.94
N SER A 525 -18.40 1.68 -20.15
CA SER A 525 -19.04 2.40 -21.23
C SER A 525 -20.46 2.69 -20.77
N ASN A 526 -20.72 3.94 -20.39
CA ASN A 526 -22.03 4.39 -19.93
C ASN A 526 -23.07 4.10 -21.03
N PRO A 527 -24.02 3.16 -20.85
CA PRO A 527 -25.05 2.92 -21.84
C PRO A 527 -26.00 4.12 -21.98
N ALA A 528 -26.04 5.03 -21.00
CA ALA A 528 -26.95 6.16 -20.97
C ALA A 528 -26.51 7.36 -21.86
N ALA A 529 -25.33 7.32 -22.48
CA ALA A 529 -24.90 8.35 -23.43
C ALA A 529 -25.29 8.04 -24.90
N ALA A 530 -25.86 6.86 -25.17
CA ALA A 530 -26.29 6.45 -26.51
C ALA A 530 -27.78 6.76 -26.82
N GLU A 531 -28.56 7.24 -25.84
CA GLU A 531 -29.98 7.59 -26.01
C GLU A 531 -30.25 9.07 -25.75
N ILE A 532 -29.42 9.98 -26.27
CA ILE A 532 -29.86 11.35 -26.62
C ILE A 532 -29.20 11.75 -27.94
N ARG A 533 -29.79 11.30 -29.05
CA ARG A 533 -29.77 11.99 -30.35
C ARG A 533 -31.15 11.95 -30.96
#